data_AF-A0A0G0ZLB2-F1
#
_entry.id   AF-A0A0G0ZLB2-F1
#
_cell.length_a   1.000
_cell.length_b   1.000
_cell.length_c   1.000
_cell.angle_alpha   90.00
_cell.angle_beta   90.00
_cell.angle_gamma   90.00
#
_symmetry.space_group_name_H-M   'P 1'
#
loop_
_entity.id
_entity.type
_entity.pdbx_description
1 polymer ?
#
loop_
_entity_poly.entity_id
_entity_poly.type
_entity_poly.pdbx_seq_one_letter_code
_entity_poly.pdbx_strand_id
1 'polypeptide(L)'
;MAMLLSAYLKDHLFDNSKIKNTLIILGVVSFIGVTWEFAEYLAGQILIEPIYRNFGIRTYFIGDLNDTINDLLMDVLGAGLFSFFLHSIGSSKSHKVQTNF
;
A
#
# COMPACT_ATOMS: atom_id res chain seq x y z
N MET A 1 -6.39 -2.50 6.44
CA MET A 1 -5.17 -1.89 7.03
C MET A 1 -4.82 -0.55 6.38
N ALA A 2 -4.86 -0.45 5.04
CA ALA A 2 -4.54 0.77 4.31
C ALA A 2 -5.29 2.04 4.77
N MET A 3 -6.60 1.94 5.03
CA MET A 3 -7.42 3.09 5.46
C MET A 3 -7.00 3.65 6.83
N LEU A 4 -6.61 2.78 7.77
CA LEU A 4 -6.14 3.18 9.10
C LEU A 4 -4.76 3.86 9.02
N LEU A 5 -3.85 3.27 8.24
CA LEU A 5 -2.52 3.84 8.03
C LEU A 5 -2.60 5.18 7.28
N SER A 6 -3.53 5.33 6.33
CA SER A 6 -3.80 6.60 5.65
C SER A 6 -4.27 7.69 6.63
N ALA A 7 -5.19 7.36 7.53
CA ALA A 7 -5.65 8.30 8.55
C ALA A 7 -4.51 8.72 9.50
N TYR A 8 -3.67 7.77 9.91
CA TYR A 8 -2.49 8.04 10.76
C TYR A 8 -1.46 8.92 10.06
N LEU A 9 -1.15 8.61 8.79
CA LEU A 9 -0.12 9.31 8.02
C LEU A 9 -0.51 10.73 7.67
N LYS A 10 -1.79 11.04 7.56
CA LYS A 10 -2.28 12.38 7.23
C LYS A 10 -1.64 13.47 8.09
N ASP A 11 -1.43 13.19 9.37
CA ASP A 11 -0.86 14.13 10.34
C ASP A 11 0.67 13.99 10.52
N HIS A 12 1.28 12.99 9.89
CA HIS A 12 2.71 12.66 10.02
C HIS A 12 3.53 12.92 8.75
N LEU A 13 2.89 13.32 7.65
CA LEU A 13 3.58 13.72 6.43
C LEU A 13 4.17 15.11 6.59
N PHE A 14 5.39 15.30 6.10
CA PHE A 14 6.10 16.56 6.21
C PHE A 14 5.69 17.51 5.08
N ASP A 15 5.24 18.71 5.43
CA ASP A 15 5.07 19.78 4.46
C ASP A 15 6.41 20.07 3.78
N ASN A 16 6.43 20.05 2.44
CA ASN A 16 7.59 20.26 1.55
C ASN A 16 8.66 19.16 1.44
N SER A 17 8.56 18.01 2.13
CA SER A 17 9.57 16.93 1.98
C SER A 17 9.11 15.78 1.07
N LYS A 18 9.07 16.05 -0.23
CA LYS A 18 8.60 15.11 -1.28
C LYS A 18 9.23 13.71 -1.22
N ILE A 19 10.56 13.66 -1.08
CA ILE A 19 11.32 12.40 -1.04
C ILE A 19 11.03 11.62 0.25
N LYS A 20 11.04 12.31 1.40
CA LYS A 20 10.73 11.67 2.70
C LYS A 20 9.32 11.10 2.70
N ASN A 21 8.33 11.86 2.23
CA ASN A 21 6.95 11.41 2.15
C ASN A 21 6.80 10.20 1.20
N THR A 22 7.53 10.19 0.08
CA THR A 22 7.56 9.04 -0.84
C THR A 22 8.13 7.79 -0.18
N LEU A 23 9.25 7.90 0.55
CA LEU A 23 9.85 6.77 1.27
C LEU A 23 8.92 6.24 2.37
N ILE A 24 8.22 7.12 3.09
CA ILE A 24 7.24 6.75 4.10
C ILE A 24 6.08 5.98 3.45
N ILE A 25 5.52 6.50 2.35
CA ILE A 25 4.42 5.83 1.63
C ILE A 25 4.86 4.46 1.11
N LEU A 26 6.04 4.37 0.51
CA LEU A 26 6.58 3.09 0.01
C LEU A 26 6.75 2.08 1.15
N GLY A 27 7.36 2.48 2.27
CA GLY A 27 7.55 1.60 3.42
C GLY A 27 6.22 1.11 4.02
N VAL A 28 5.22 1.99 4.08
CA VAL A 28 3.88 1.64 4.58
C VAL A 28 3.18 0.67 3.64
N VAL A 29 3.26 0.89 2.33
CA VAL A 29 2.67 -0.01 1.33
C VAL A 29 3.34 -1.37 1.37
N SER A 30 4.68 -1.43 1.40
CA SER A 30 5.40 -2.70 1.57
C SER A 30 4.99 -3.43 2.86
N PHE A 31 4.86 -2.70 3.96
CA PHE A 31 4.45 -3.28 5.24
C PHE A 31 3.04 -3.87 5.19
N ILE A 32 2.10 -3.17 4.54
CA ILE A 32 0.74 -3.67 4.33
C ILE A 32 0.77 -4.96 3.50
N GLY A 33 1.49 -4.97 2.38
CA GLY A 33 1.62 -6.15 1.52
C GLY A 33 2.18 -7.36 2.27
N VAL A 34 3.31 -7.20 2.97
CA VAL A 34 3.90 -8.29 3.79
C VAL A 34 2.93 -8.79 4.87
N THR A 35 2.21 -7.87 5.53
CA THR A 35 1.26 -8.26 6.58
C THR A 35 0.05 -8.98 6.01
N TRP A 36 -0.40 -8.61 4.81
CA TRP A 36 -1.49 -9.26 4.10
C TRP A 36 -1.14 -10.71 3.77
N GLU A 37 0.01 -10.92 3.15
CA GLU A 37 0.53 -12.24 2.77
C GLU A 37 0.71 -13.16 3.99
N PHE A 38 1.22 -12.61 5.09
CA PHE A 38 1.32 -13.36 6.34
C PHE A 38 -0.05 -13.74 6.90
N ALA A 39 -1.05 -12.85 6.81
CA ALA A 39 -2.41 -13.14 7.23
C ALA A 39 -3.06 -14.21 6.35
N GLU A 40 -2.84 -14.18 5.04
CA GLU A 40 -3.32 -15.21 4.11
C GLU A 40 -2.66 -16.56 4.36
N TYR A 41 -1.35 -16.60 4.60
CA TYR A 41 -0.66 -17.83 4.98
C TYR A 41 -1.25 -18.43 6.26
N LEU A 42 -1.42 -17.63 7.32
CA LEU A 42 -2.03 -18.09 8.57
C LEU A 42 -3.48 -18.54 8.38
N ALA A 43 -4.26 -17.82 7.58
CA ALA A 43 -5.63 -18.21 7.25
C ALA A 43 -5.68 -19.54 6.48
N GLY A 44 -4.74 -19.76 5.57
CA GLY A 44 -4.56 -21.03 4.87
C GLY A 44 -4.33 -22.20 5.83
N GLN A 45 -3.52 -22.00 6.88
CA GLN A 45 -3.19 -23.06 7.84
C GLN A 45 -4.29 -23.31 8.88
N ILE A 46 -4.96 -22.25 9.34
CA ILE A 46 -5.82 -22.33 10.55
C ILE A 46 -7.30 -22.27 10.21
N LEU A 47 -7.70 -21.54 9.18
CA LEU A 47 -9.09 -21.15 8.94
C LEU A 47 -9.81 -21.99 7.89
N ILE A 48 -9.09 -22.66 6.97
CA ILE A 48 -9.71 -23.47 5.90
C ILE A 48 -10.64 -24.56 6.49
N GLU A 49 -10.12 -25.36 7.42
CA GLU A 49 -10.83 -26.53 7.93
C GLU A 49 -12.01 -26.18 8.85
N PRO A 50 -11.89 -25.21 9.78
CA PRO A 50 -13.03 -24.72 10.56
C PRO A 50 -14.13 -24.09 9.69
N ILE A 51 -13.77 -23.31 8.66
CA ILE A 51 -14.75 -22.68 7.77
C ILE A 51 -15.51 -23.75 6.98
N TYR A 52 -14.81 -24.75 6.45
CA TYR A 52 -15.45 -25.85 5.75
C TYR A 52 -16.38 -26.65 6.66
N ARG A 53 -15.95 -26.96 7.89
CA ARG A 53 -16.78 -27.70 8.85
C ARG A 53 -18.03 -26.94 9.32
N ASN A 54 -17.90 -25.64 9.59
CA ASN A 54 -18.98 -24.86 10.19
C ASN A 54 -19.94 -24.25 9.16
N PHE A 55 -19.44 -23.93 7.96
CA PHE A 55 -20.22 -23.21 6.95
C PHE A 55 -20.36 -23.99 5.64
N GLY A 56 -19.65 -25.11 5.46
CA GLY A 56 -19.68 -25.89 4.22
C GLY A 56 -19.01 -25.20 3.02
N ILE A 57 -18.33 -24.07 3.24
CA ILE A 57 -17.70 -23.27 2.19
C ILE A 57 -16.24 -23.71 2.04
N ARG A 58 -15.81 -23.98 0.81
CA ARG A 58 -14.40 -24.23 0.49
C ARG A 58 -13.72 -22.89 0.22
N THR A 59 -12.87 -22.45 1.15
CA THR A 59 -11.99 -21.29 0.97
C THR A 59 -10.62 -21.76 0.50
N TYR A 60 -10.10 -21.13 -0.54
CA TYR A 60 -8.73 -21.36 -1.02
C TYR A 60 -7.93 -20.09 -0.76
N PHE A 61 -6.96 -20.18 0.15
CA PHE A 61 -5.95 -19.14 0.35
C PHE A 61 -4.70 -19.63 -0.37
N ILE A 62 -4.38 -19.00 -1.50
CA ILE A 62 -3.18 -19.29 -2.30
C ILE A 62 -2.17 -18.21 -1.94
N GLY A 63 -1.20 -18.57 -1.09
CA GLY A 63 -0.03 -17.76 -0.83
C GLY A 63 1.18 -18.61 -1.13
N ASP A 64 1.79 -18.38 -2.29
CA ASP A 64 3.09 -18.95 -2.67
C ASP A 64 4.14 -17.83 -2.65
N LEU A 65 5.40 -18.18 -2.34
CA LEU A 65 6.46 -17.18 -2.18
C LEU A 65 6.69 -16.32 -3.45
N ASN A 66 6.47 -16.88 -4.62
CA ASN A 66 6.63 -16.20 -5.90
C ASN A 66 5.48 -15.22 -6.16
N ASP A 67 4.25 -15.62 -5.86
CA ASP A 67 3.07 -14.74 -5.90
C ASP A 67 3.23 -13.60 -4.89
N THR A 68 3.62 -13.90 -3.65
CA THR A 68 3.93 -12.90 -2.61
C THR A 68 4.98 -11.87 -3.06
N ILE A 69 6.06 -12.32 -3.73
CA ILE A 69 7.11 -11.41 -4.22
C ILE A 69 6.57 -10.53 -5.36
N ASN A 70 5.78 -11.10 -6.27
CA ASN A 70 5.19 -10.36 -7.37
C ASN A 70 4.17 -9.32 -6.87
N ASP A 71 3.31 -9.69 -5.92
CA ASP A 71 2.31 -8.80 -5.34
C ASP A 71 2.98 -7.65 -4.56
N LEU A 72 4.01 -7.96 -3.77
CA LEU A 72 4.78 -6.93 -3.07
C LEU A 72 5.52 -5.98 -4.04
N LEU A 73 6.07 -6.51 -5.13
CA LEU A 73 6.68 -5.70 -6.18
C LEU A 73 5.64 -4.79 -6.84
N MET A 74 4.46 -5.31 -7.17
CA MET A 74 3.39 -4.53 -7.78
C MET A 74 2.88 -3.43 -6.85
N ASP A 75 2.75 -3.71 -5.56
CA ASP A 75 2.37 -2.74 -4.53
C ASP A 75 3.39 -1.59 -4.44
N VAL A 76 4.68 -1.93 -4.39
CA VAL A 76 5.77 -0.94 -4.31
C VAL A 76 5.88 -0.12 -5.59
N LEU A 77 5.77 -0.75 -6.77
CA LEU A 77 5.81 -0.07 -8.06
C LEU A 77 4.59 0.84 -8.23
N GLY A 78 3.40 0.37 -7.88
CA GLY A 78 2.16 1.15 -7.91
C GLY A 78 2.24 2.38 -6.99
N ALA A 79 2.71 2.20 -5.75
CA ALA A 79 2.92 3.31 -4.82
C ALA A 79 3.95 4.32 -5.32
N GLY A 80 5.04 3.83 -5.91
CA GLY A 80 6.10 4.67 -6.49
C GLY A 80 5.58 5.53 -7.64
N LEU A 81 4.86 4.91 -8.58
CA LEU A 81 4.23 5.60 -9.71
C LEU A 81 3.19 6.61 -9.24
N PHE A 82 2.33 6.24 -8.29
CA PHE A 82 1.32 7.14 -7.73
C PHE A 82 1.94 8.36 -7.04
N SER A 83 2.97 8.16 -6.22
CA SER A 83 3.71 9.26 -5.59
C SER A 83 4.38 10.15 -6.64
N PHE A 84 5.00 9.58 -7.67
CA PHE A 84 5.59 10.34 -8.76
C PHE A 84 4.55 11.21 -9.50
N PHE A 85 3.40 10.62 -9.84
CA PHE A 85 2.30 11.35 -10.48
C PHE A 85 1.78 12.51 -9.62
N LEU A 86 1.56 12.29 -8.31
CA LEU A 86 1.15 13.35 -7.39
C LEU A 86 2.16 14.49 -7.34
N HIS A 87 3.46 14.17 -7.30
CA HIS A 87 4.52 15.17 -7.28
C HIS A 87 4.65 15.93 -8.62
N SER A 88 4.39 15.27 -9.75
CA SER A 88 4.43 15.87 -11.09
C SER A 88 3.23 16.80 -11.33
N ILE A 89 2.02 16.37 -10.97
CA ILE A 89 0.80 17.17 -11.10
C ILE A 89 0.79 18.38 -10.14
N GLY A 90 1.30 18.22 -8.92
CA GLY A 90 1.41 19.32 -7.95
C GLY A 90 2.39 20.42 -8.35
N SER A 91 3.41 20.10 -9.16
CA SER A 91 4.40 21.07 -9.67
C SER A 91 3.79 22.11 -10.63
N SER A 92 2.75 21.73 -11.38
CA SER A 92 2.14 22.59 -12.40
C SER A 92 1.44 23.84 -11.83
N LYS A 93 1.00 23.81 -10.55
CA LYS A 93 0.30 24.94 -9.92
C LYS A 93 1.23 26.06 -9.43
N SER A 94 2.56 25.87 -9.41
CA SER A 94 3.51 26.90 -8.93
C SER A 94 3.97 27.90 -10.01
N HIS A 95 3.50 27.78 -11.25
CA HIS A 95 3.99 28.60 -12.38
C HIS A 95 3.06 29.73 -12.85
N LYS A 96 2.11 30.17 -12.03
CA LYS A 96 1.24 31.31 -12.36
C LYS A 96 1.05 32.30 -11.22
N VAL A 97 2.10 32.96 -10.73
CA VAL A 97 2.02 34.36 -10.22
C VAL A 97 3.42 34.99 -10.26
N GLN A 98 3.87 35.42 -11.44
CA GLN A 98 4.85 36.52 -11.58
C GLN A 98 4.55 37.24 -12.90
N THR A 99 3.41 37.93 -12.93
CA THR A 99 3.24 39.10 -13.80
C THR A 99 2.47 40.15 -13.00
N ASN A 100 2.89 41.41 -13.16
CA ASN A 100 2.44 42.65 -12.50
C ASN A 100 3.15 42.88 -11.15
N PHE A 101 4.07 43.84 -11.00
CA PHE A 101 4.12 45.21 -11.50
C PHE A 101 5.57 45.66 -11.73
#